data_AF-A0A8J1U4H2-F1
#
_entry.id   AF-A0A8J1U4H2-F1
#
_cell.length_a   1.000
_cell.length_b   1.000
_cell.length_c   1.000
_cell.angle_alpha   90.00
_cell.angle_beta   90.00
_cell.angle_gamma   90.00
#
_symmetry.space_group_name_H-M   'P 1'
#
loop_
_entity.id
_entity.type
_entity.pdbx_description
1 polymer ?
#
loop_
_entity_poly.entity_id
_entity_poly.type
_entity_poly.pdbx_seq_one_letter_code
_entity_poly.pdbx_strand_id
1 'polypeptide(L)'
;MMDTRYLQRHLGSCLVECLAEVAEKRPLDPIEYISNWLYKYIENVEYKKQMAAESVKLTEEQEEYAKQAKIEEIKKAEAETIRLEEESMKEAEMAKQKRSEDLANLPGAPPANLTTVDEEEN
;
A
#
# COMPACT_ATOMS: atom_id res chain seq x y z
N MET A 1 42.07 35.54 10.69
CA MET A 1 40.91 36.38 11.07
C MET A 1 39.66 35.56 10.84
N MET A 2 38.80 35.42 11.84
CA MET A 2 37.51 34.75 11.66
C MET A 2 36.63 35.59 10.73
N ASP A 3 36.01 34.98 9.72
CA ASP A 3 35.13 35.71 8.79
C ASP A 3 33.81 36.04 9.53
N THR A 4 33.53 37.33 9.69
CA THR A 4 32.30 37.83 10.32
C THR A 4 31.05 37.24 9.67
N ARG A 5 31.07 36.94 8.37
CA ARG A 5 29.94 36.31 7.66
C ARG A 5 29.69 34.88 8.11
N TYR A 6 30.74 34.14 8.46
CA TYR A 6 30.63 32.78 8.96
C TYR A 6 29.96 32.77 10.34
N LEU A 7 30.39 33.66 11.24
CA LEU A 7 29.77 33.82 12.56
C LEU A 7 28.30 34.23 12.45
N GLN A 8 27.99 35.20 11.59
CA GLN A 8 26.62 35.64 11.39
C GLN A 8 25.72 34.52 10.86
N ARG A 9 26.23 33.69 9.93
CA ARG A 9 25.46 32.58 9.35
C ARG A 9 25.14 31.48 10.37
N HIS A 10 26.11 31.12 11.20
CA HIS A 10 25.98 29.95 12.08
C HIS A 10 25.50 30.29 13.50
N LEU A 11 25.86 31.46 14.01
CA LEU A 11 25.57 31.88 15.39
C LEU A 11 24.64 33.09 15.44
N GLY A 12 24.35 33.76 14.32
CA GLY A 12 23.56 35.00 14.31
C GLY A 12 22.16 34.82 14.87
N SER A 13 21.38 33.86 14.35
CA SER A 13 20.01 33.62 14.83
C SER A 13 19.99 33.14 16.28
N CYS A 14 20.83 32.16 16.59
CA CYS A 14 20.97 31.56 17.92
C CYS A 14 21.32 32.62 18.99
N LEU A 15 22.30 33.49 18.72
CA LEU A 15 22.69 34.55 19.65
C LEU A 15 21.63 35.64 19.78
N VAL A 16 20.91 35.99 18.71
CA VAL A 16 19.82 36.98 18.77
C VAL A 16 18.69 36.49 19.67
N GLU A 17 18.27 35.24 19.53
CA GLU A 17 17.24 34.63 20.38
C GLU A 17 17.70 34.56 21.84
N CYS A 18 18.93 34.09 22.09
CA CYS A 18 19.50 34.00 23.42
C CYS A 18 19.58 35.38 24.10
N LEU A 19 20.09 36.39 23.40
CA LEU A 19 20.24 37.74 23.93
C LEU A 19 18.88 38.42 24.15
N ALA A 20 17.89 38.15 23.31
CA ALA A 20 16.53 38.62 23.54
C ALA A 20 15.95 38.05 24.84
N GLU A 21 16.14 36.74 25.08
CA GLU A 21 15.67 36.07 26.29
C GLU A 21 16.41 36.55 27.55
N VAL A 22 17.73 36.78 27.46
CA VAL A 22 18.53 37.35 28.56
C VAL A 22 18.09 38.79 28.86
N ALA A 23 17.81 39.60 27.83
CA ALA A 23 17.36 40.97 28.00
C ALA A 23 15.98 41.06 28.69
N GLU A 24 15.10 40.10 28.42
CA GLU A 24 13.79 39.97 29.05
C GLU A 24 13.89 39.47 30.50
N LYS A 25 14.59 38.35 30.73
CA LYS A 25 14.62 37.67 32.04
C LYS A 25 15.59 38.31 33.03
N ARG A 26 16.59 39.05 32.55
CA ARG A 26 17.66 39.66 33.35
C ARG A 26 18.18 38.74 34.45
N PRO A 27 18.73 37.56 34.09
CA PRO A 27 19.25 36.61 35.06
C PRO A 27 20.38 37.24 35.89
N LEU A 28 20.53 36.78 37.13
CA LEU A 28 21.57 37.25 38.05
C LEU A 28 22.99 37.02 37.51
N ASP A 29 23.19 35.89 36.81
CA ASP A 29 24.41 35.60 36.04
C ASP A 29 24.08 35.38 34.55
N PRO A 30 24.26 36.40 33.71
CA PRO A 30 23.99 36.31 32.27
C PRO A 30 24.92 35.35 31.53
N ILE A 31 26.17 35.19 31.96
CA ILE A 31 27.15 34.36 31.25
C ILE A 31 26.81 32.88 31.44
N GLU A 32 26.51 32.50 32.67
CA GLU A 32 26.06 31.14 32.99
C GLU A 32 24.73 30.82 32.30
N TYR A 33 23.81 31.79 32.26
CA TYR A 33 22.55 31.63 31.56
C TYR A 33 22.73 31.36 30.07
N ILE A 34 23.54 32.17 29.39
CA ILE A 34 23.81 32.04 27.95
C ILE A 34 24.42 30.67 27.67
N SER A 35 25.36 30.21 28.51
CA SER A 35 26.04 28.92 28.35
C SER A 35 25.01 27.78 28.37
N ASN A 36 24.16 27.73 29.39
CA ASN A 36 23.12 26.72 29.52
C ASN A 36 22.06 26.80 28.40
N TRP A 37 21.71 28.02 27.99
CA TRP A 37 20.77 28.23 26.88
C TRP A 37 21.32 27.69 25.56
N LEU A 38 22.59 27.93 25.25
CA LEU A 38 23.24 27.46 24.03
C LEU A 38 23.32 25.93 23.98
N TYR A 39 23.65 25.27 25.10
CA TYR A 39 23.62 23.80 25.17
C TYR A 39 22.23 23.26 24.84
N LYS A 40 21.20 23.80 25.49
CA LYS A 40 19.81 23.41 25.24
C LYS A 40 19.36 23.70 23.80
N TYR A 41 19.81 24.80 23.21
CA TYR A 41 19.50 25.14 21.82
C TYR A 41 20.03 24.07 20.85
N ILE A 42 21.28 23.62 21.03
CA ILE A 42 21.88 22.58 20.18
C ILE A 42 21.08 21.27 20.30
N GLU A 43 20.76 20.85 21.53
CA GLU A 43 19.93 19.66 21.77
C GLU A 43 18.56 19.79 21.10
N ASN A 44 17.90 20.94 21.22
CA ASN A 44 16.60 21.18 20.60
C ASN A 44 16.67 21.16 19.07
N VAL A 45 17.74 21.70 18.47
CA VAL A 45 17.93 21.68 17.02
C VAL A 45 18.08 20.24 16.53
N GLU A 46 18.90 19.44 17.20
CA GLU A 46 19.12 18.04 16.84
C GLU A 46 17.84 17.21 17.06
N TYR A 47 17.13 17.43 18.17
CA TYR A 47 15.83 16.80 18.42
C TYR A 47 14.80 17.14 17.34
N LYS A 48 14.66 18.41 16.94
CA LYS A 48 13.76 18.82 15.87
C LYS A 48 14.12 18.18 14.53
N LYS A 49 15.42 18.03 14.25
CA LYS A 49 15.91 17.37 13.04
C LYS A 49 15.54 15.89 13.03
N GLN A 50 15.71 15.20 14.15
CA GLN A 50 15.33 13.79 14.31
C GLN A 50 13.81 13.61 14.17
N MET A 51 13.02 14.46 14.83
CA MET A 51 11.55 14.45 14.71
C MET A 51 11.08 14.70 13.28
N ALA A 52 11.70 15.64 12.56
CA ALA A 52 11.38 15.86 11.15
C ALA A 52 11.70 14.62 10.31
N ALA A 53 12.86 14.00 10.50
CA ALA A 53 13.24 12.79 9.79
C ALA A 53 12.30 11.60 10.11
N GLU A 54 11.90 11.43 11.37
CA GLU A 54 10.96 10.40 11.79
C GLU A 54 9.56 10.63 11.22
N SER A 55 9.10 11.89 11.19
CA SER A 55 7.80 12.22 10.61
C SER A 55 7.73 11.88 9.11
N VAL A 56 8.80 12.13 8.36
CA VAL A 56 8.90 11.77 6.94
C VAL A 56 8.82 10.25 6.76
N LYS A 57 9.60 9.49 7.53
CA LYS A 57 9.56 8.02 7.48
C LYS A 57 8.18 7.47 7.80
N LEU A 58 7.53 8.00 8.84
CA LEU A 58 6.19 7.59 9.22
C LEU A 58 5.17 7.85 8.09
N THR A 59 5.26 8.99 7.41
CA THR A 59 4.38 9.27 6.27
C THR A 59 4.63 8.33 5.09
N GLU A 60 5.88 7.99 4.80
CA GLU A 60 6.24 7.03 3.75
C GLU A 60 5.68 5.64 4.07
N GLU A 61 5.86 5.16 5.30
CA GLU A 61 5.32 3.87 5.75
C GLU A 61 3.78 3.80 5.68
N GLN A 62 3.09 4.89 6.06
CA GLN A 62 1.64 4.99 5.94
C GLN A 62 1.17 4.92 4.49
N GLU A 63 1.87 5.60 3.58
CA GLU A 63 1.55 5.54 2.15
C GLU A 63 1.78 4.14 1.57
N GLU A 64 2.86 3.47 1.94
CA GLU A 64 3.14 2.10 1.52
C GLU A 64 2.08 1.13 2.02
N TYR A 65 1.70 1.24 3.29
CA TYR A 65 0.63 0.44 3.86
C TYR A 65 -0.70 0.67 3.13
N ALA A 66 -1.06 1.92 2.84
CA ALA A 66 -2.26 2.25 2.09
C ALA A 66 -2.24 1.68 0.66
N LYS A 67 -1.09 1.73 -0.02
CA LYS A 67 -0.90 1.12 -1.35
C LYS A 67 -1.08 -0.39 -1.29
N GLN A 68 -0.48 -1.05 -0.31
CA GLN A 68 -0.59 -2.50 -0.12
C GLN A 68 -2.04 -2.91 0.19
N ALA A 69 -2.73 -2.19 1.07
CA ALA A 69 -4.13 -2.44 1.39
C ALA A 69 -5.03 -2.34 0.14
N LYS A 70 -4.80 -1.33 -0.71
CA LYS A 70 -5.53 -1.17 -1.98
C LYS A 70 -5.25 -2.30 -2.96
N ILE A 71 -4.00 -2.74 -3.07
CA ILE A 71 -3.63 -3.88 -3.93
C ILE A 71 -4.31 -5.15 -3.44
N GLU A 72 -4.35 -5.38 -2.13
CA GLU A 72 -4.99 -6.55 -1.52
C GLU A 72 -6.51 -6.54 -1.76
N GLU A 73 -7.15 -5.37 -1.67
CA GLU A 73 -8.57 -5.22 -1.98
C GLU A 73 -8.88 -5.55 -3.45
N ILE A 74 -8.07 -5.04 -4.38
CA ILE A 74 -8.22 -5.33 -5.82
C ILE A 74 -8.06 -6.83 -6.07
N LYS A 75 -7.03 -7.47 -5.51
CA LYS A 75 -6.81 -8.91 -5.66
C LYS A 75 -7.98 -9.74 -5.16
N LYS A 76 -8.58 -9.36 -4.03
CA LYS A 76 -9.77 -10.04 -3.48
C LYS A 76 -10.98 -9.88 -4.40
N ALA A 77 -11.23 -8.67 -4.90
CA ALA A 77 -12.33 -8.40 -5.82
C ALA A 77 -12.16 -9.17 -7.15
N GLU A 78 -10.95 -9.21 -7.69
CA GLU A 78 -10.63 -9.96 -8.91
C GLU A 78 -10.79 -11.47 -8.71
N ALA A 79 -10.29 -12.01 -7.59
CA ALA A 79 -10.45 -13.42 -7.25
C ALA A 79 -11.92 -13.83 -7.08
N GLU A 80 -12.75 -12.97 -6.49
CA GLU A 80 -14.19 -13.21 -6.36
C GLU A 80 -14.88 -13.21 -7.72
N THR A 81 -14.50 -12.28 -8.60
CA THR A 81 -15.04 -12.19 -9.97
C THR A 81 -14.72 -13.46 -10.77
N ILE A 82 -13.45 -13.91 -10.72
CA ILE A 82 -13.02 -15.15 -11.38
C ILE A 82 -13.80 -16.35 -10.82
N ARG A 83 -14.01 -16.43 -9.50
CA ARG A 83 -14.77 -17.53 -8.89
C ARG A 83 -16.21 -17.59 -9.39
N LEU A 84 -16.89 -16.44 -9.44
CA LEU A 84 -18.25 -16.33 -9.97
C LEU A 84 -18.33 -16.70 -11.46
N GLU A 85 -17.38 -16.26 -12.27
CA GLU A 85 -17.30 -16.61 -13.69
C GLU A 85 -17.06 -18.11 -13.88
N GLU A 86 -16.16 -18.72 -13.12
CA GLU A 86 -15.92 -20.17 -13.16
C GLU A 86 -17.15 -20.98 -12.74
N GLU A 87 -17.86 -20.57 -11.69
CA GLU A 87 -19.09 -21.21 -11.23
C GLU A 87 -20.19 -21.14 -12.32
N SER A 88 -20.38 -19.96 -12.93
CA SER A 88 -21.32 -19.76 -14.05
C SER A 88 -20.95 -20.61 -15.28
N MET A 89 -19.66 -20.69 -15.63
CA MET A 89 -19.18 -21.50 -16.74
C MET A 89 -19.43 -22.99 -16.50
N LYS A 90 -19.14 -23.49 -15.28
CA LYS A 90 -19.41 -24.87 -14.87
C LYS A 90 -20.91 -25.20 -14.91
N GLU A 91 -21.77 -24.31 -14.41
CA GLU A 91 -23.23 -24.49 -14.50
C GLU A 91 -23.73 -24.52 -15.94
N ALA A 92 -23.25 -23.62 -16.80
CA ALA A 92 -23.62 -23.59 -18.21
C ALA A 92 -23.19 -24.87 -18.95
N GLU A 93 -22.01 -25.41 -18.62
CA GLU A 93 -21.52 -26.67 -19.18
C GLU A 93 -22.35 -27.87 -18.71
N MET A 94 -22.64 -27.98 -17.41
CA MET A 94 -23.52 -29.01 -16.86
C MET A 94 -24.94 -28.95 -17.47
N ALA A 95 -25.49 -27.75 -17.68
CA ALA A 95 -26.79 -27.57 -18.32
C ALA A 95 -26.79 -28.03 -19.79
N LYS A 96 -25.70 -27.77 -20.53
CA LYS A 96 -25.53 -28.27 -21.92
C LYS A 96 -25.42 -29.79 -21.96
N GLN A 97 -24.66 -30.40 -21.05
CA GLN A 97 -24.53 -31.85 -20.95
C GLN A 97 -25.88 -32.53 -20.66
N LYS A 98 -26.59 -32.08 -19.61
CA LYS A 98 -27.94 -32.59 -19.29
C LYS A 98 -28.91 -32.46 -20.47
N ARG A 99 -28.93 -31.32 -21.16
CA ARG A 99 -29.77 -31.12 -22.34
C ARG A 99 -29.42 -32.11 -23.47
N SER A 100 -28.13 -32.40 -23.68
CA SER A 100 -27.71 -33.39 -24.68
C SER A 100 -28.09 -34.83 -24.30
N GLU A 101 -28.02 -35.19 -23.01
CA GLU A 101 -28.45 -36.49 -22.48
C GLU A 101 -29.97 -36.66 -22.57
N ASP A 102 -30.74 -35.61 -22.27
CA ASP A 102 -32.20 -35.60 -22.41
C ASP A 102 -32.62 -35.73 -23.88
N LEU A 103 -31.91 -35.10 -24.83
CA LEU A 103 -32.13 -35.30 -26.26
C LEU A 103 -31.77 -36.72 -26.72
N ALA A 104 -30.75 -37.34 -26.13
CA ALA A 104 -30.36 -38.72 -26.45
C ALA A 104 -31.32 -39.79 -25.90
N ASN A 105 -32.07 -39.47 -24.84
CA ASN A 105 -33.02 -40.38 -24.18
C ASN A 105 -34.49 -40.26 -24.65
N LEU A 106 -34.75 -39.57 -25.77
CA LEU A 106 -36.10 -39.52 -26.38
C LEU A 106 -36.55 -40.92 -26.87
N PRO A 107 -37.70 -41.45 -26.41
CA PRO A 107 -38.20 -42.75 -26.85
C PRO A 107 -38.77 -42.63 -28.27
N GLY A 108 -37.99 -43.03 -29.28
CA GLY A 108 -38.50 -43.02 -30.67
C GLY A 108 -37.51 -43.23 -31.82
N ALA A 109 -36.29 -43.73 -31.60
CA ALA A 109 -35.45 -44.17 -32.72
C ALA A 109 -35.81 -45.62 -33.11
N PRO A 110 -36.13 -45.92 -34.38
CA PRO A 110 -36.52 -47.26 -34.81
C PRO A 110 -35.32 -48.23 -34.70
N PRO A 111 -35.54 -49.51 -34.35
CA PRO A 111 -34.44 -50.45 -34.18
C PRO A 111 -33.74 -50.66 -35.52
N ALA A 112 -32.46 -50.25 -35.58
CA ALA A 112 -31.54 -50.67 -36.61
C ALA A 112 -31.19 -52.15 -36.37
N ASN A 113 -32.08 -53.05 -36.79
CA ASN A 113 -31.76 -54.44 -37.01
C ASN A 113 -32.27 -54.82 -38.41
N LEU A 114 -31.59 -54.29 -39.42
CA LEU A 114 -31.58 -54.92 -40.74
C LEU A 114 -30.56 -56.04 -40.66
N THR A 115 -31.07 -57.24 -40.41
CA THR A 115 -30.42 -58.51 -40.72
C THR A 115 -29.76 -58.41 -42.10
N THR A 116 -28.44 -58.62 -42.11
CA THR A 116 -27.69 -59.04 -43.29
C THR A 116 -28.33 -60.34 -43.78
N VAL A 117 -29.21 -60.24 -44.77
CA VAL A 117 -29.50 -61.37 -45.64
C VAL A 117 -28.38 -61.42 -46.66
N ASP A 118 -27.38 -62.24 -46.34
CA ASP A 118 -26.55 -62.87 -47.34
C ASP A 118 -27.48 -63.71 -48.23
N GLU A 119 -27.67 -63.32 -49.47
CA GLU A 119 -28.12 -64.24 -50.53
C GLU A 119 -27.10 -64.16 -51.67
N GLU A 120 -26.19 -65.13 -51.60
CA GLU A 120 -25.37 -65.63 -52.69
C GLU A 120 -26.23 -66.17 -53.85
N GLU A 121 -25.65 -66.12 -55.05
CA GLU A 121 -25.91 -66.94 -56.25
C GLU A 121 -27.33 -66.96 -56.86
N ASN A 122 -27.46 -66.38 -58.07
CA ASN A 122 -27.34 -67.13 -59.35
C ASN A 122 -27.73 -66.24 -60.55
#